data_AF-A0A7Y5CTZ3-F1
#
_entry.id   AF-A0A7Y5CTZ3-F1
#
_cell.length_a   1.000
_cell.length_b   1.000
_cell.length_c   1.000
_cell.angle_alpha   90.00
_cell.angle_beta   90.00
_cell.angle_gamma   90.00
#
_symmetry.space_group_name_H-M   'P 1'
#
loop_
_entity.id
_entity.type
_entity.pdbx_description
1 polymer ?
#
loop_
_entity_poly.entity_id
_entity_poly.type
_entity_poly.pdbx_seq_one_letter_code
_entity_poly.pdbx_strand_id
1 'polypeptide(L)' 'MITEWSDKKGQIITNVVIEPDSTNGLSKKSGVDCLQTRPVDHRHRLVKIRGKLDDAALRRIDQALKMIFDLG' A
#
# COMPACT_ATOMS: atom_id res chain seq x y z
N MET A 1 -0.63 -3.12 4.12
CA MET A 1 -1.34 -2.19 5.02
C MET A 1 -0.83 -0.76 4.77
N ILE A 2 -1.66 0.28 4.86
CA ILE A 2 -1.17 1.68 4.78
C ILE A 2 -0.63 2.09 6.16
N THR A 3 0.56 2.68 6.19
CA THR A 3 1.24 3.17 7.39
C THR A 3 1.84 4.55 7.15
N GLU A 4 2.19 5.25 8.23
CA GLU A 4 2.95 6.49 8.16
C GLU A 4 4.32 6.27 7.51
N TRP A 5 4.67 7.17 6.59
CA TRP A 5 5.97 7.18 5.92
C TRP A 5 7.08 7.75 6.82
N SER A 6 8.29 7.22 6.66
CA SER A 6 9.54 7.80 7.14
C SER A 6 10.69 7.40 6.20
N ASP A 7 11.80 8.12 6.24
CA ASP A 7 12.98 7.80 5.41
C ASP A 7 13.42 6.34 5.58
N LYS A 8 13.48 5.88 6.83
CA LYS A 8 13.81 4.49 7.17
C LYS A 8 12.84 3.49 6.51
N LYS A 9 11.54 3.76 6.53
CA LYS A 9 10.53 2.88 5.91
C LYS A 9 10.55 2.94 4.39
N GLY A 10 10.95 4.06 3.81
CA GLY A 10 11.07 4.24 2.36
C GLY A 10 12.22 3.46 1.73
N GLN A 11 13.21 3.05 2.52
CA GLN A 11 14.34 2.23 2.08
C GLN A 11 14.02 0.71 2.03
N ILE A 12 12.89 0.29 2.62
CA ILE A 12 12.48 -1.11 2.62
C ILE A 12 11.89 -1.45 1.26
N ILE A 13 12.49 -2.39 0.54
CA ILE A 13 12.10 -2.73 -0.86
C ILE A 13 10.65 -3.24 -0.98
N THR A 14 10.12 -3.81 0.09
CA THR A 14 8.73 -4.29 0.17
C THR A 14 7.73 -3.20 0.57
N ASN A 15 8.20 -1.99 0.84
CA ASN A 15 7.37 -0.85 1.15
C ASN A 15 7.23 0.07 -0.05
N VAL A 16 5.99 0.37 -0.43
CA VAL A 16 5.71 1.25 -1.56
C VAL A 16 5.30 2.63 -1.05
N VAL A 17 6.07 3.65 -1.41
CA VAL A 17 5.74 5.05 -1.09
C VAL A 17 4.62 5.53 -2.00
N ILE A 18 3.59 6.12 -1.40
CA ILE A 18 2.43 6.74 -2.05
C ILE A 18 2.36 8.20 -1.62
N GLU A 19 2.41 9.11 -2.60
CA GLU A 19 2.16 10.53 -2.38
C GLU A 19 0.65 10.81 -2.37
N PRO A 20 0.16 11.77 -1.57
CA PRO A 20 -1.25 12.13 -1.58
C PRO A 20 -1.62 12.81 -2.89
N ASP A 21 -2.77 12.45 -3.45
CA ASP A 21 -3.34 13.09 -4.64
C ASP A 21 -4.86 13.24 -4.50
N SER A 22 -5.49 13.83 -5.52
CA SER A 22 -6.93 14.10 -5.53
C SER A 22 -7.81 12.85 -5.63
N THR A 23 -7.24 11.68 -5.92
CA THR A 23 -7.94 10.43 -6.21
C THR A 23 -7.76 9.36 -5.13
N ASN A 24 -6.62 9.35 -4.43
CA ASN A 24 -6.25 8.28 -3.51
C ASN A 24 -6.74 8.48 -2.07
N GLY A 25 -7.22 9.69 -1.74
CA GLY A 25 -7.85 9.99 -0.45
C GLY A 25 -6.90 10.01 0.75
N LEU A 26 -5.58 10.07 0.49
CA LEU A 26 -4.56 10.28 1.49
C LEU A 26 -4.40 11.78 1.75
N SER A 27 -4.21 12.15 3.02
CA SER A 27 -3.94 13.53 3.42
C SER A 27 -2.45 13.85 3.55
N LYS A 28 -1.59 12.83 3.49
CA LYS A 28 -0.14 12.95 3.62
C LYS A 28 0.56 11.79 2.92
N LYS A 29 1.86 11.99 2.66
CA LYS A 29 2.76 10.94 2.19
C LYS A 29 2.68 9.72 3.11
N SER A 30 2.48 8.56 2.51
CA SER A 30 2.21 7.31 3.22
C SER A 30 3.02 6.16 2.60
N GLY A 31 3.17 5.08 3.35
CA GLY A 31 3.77 3.84 2.86
C GLY A 31 2.76 2.71 2.84
N VAL A 32 2.78 1.87 1.82
CA VAL A 32 2.13 0.56 1.82
C VAL A 32 3.16 -0.46 2.28
N ASP A 33 2.99 -0.99 3.48
CA ASP A 33 3.77 -2.11 4.01
C ASP A 33 3.17 -3.42 3.51
N CYS A 34 3.87 -4.08 2.59
CA CYS A 34 3.40 -5.32 1.95
C CYS A 34 3.67 -6.57 2.79
N LEU A 35 4.57 -6.51 3.78
CA LEU A 35 4.78 -7.61 4.74
C LEU A 35 3.59 -7.74 5.70
N GLN A 36 2.84 -6.66 5.91
CA GLN A 36 1.64 -6.61 6.72
C GLN A 36 0.35 -6.86 5.91
N THR A 37 0.41 -7.75 4.92
CA THR A 37 -0.77 -8.18 4.16
C THR A 37 -1.54 -9.25 4.92
N ARG A 38 -2.87 -9.19 4.86
CA ARG A 38 -3.75 -10.15 5.55
C ARG A 38 -5.12 -10.23 4.91
N PRO A 39 -5.78 -11.40 4.93
CA PRO A 39 -7.20 -11.48 4.60
C PRO A 39 -8.03 -10.69 5.61
N VAL A 40 -9.11 -10.08 5.15
CA VAL A 40 -10.08 -9.36 5.98
C VAL A 40 -11.49 -9.69 5.54
N ASP A 41 -12.40 -9.85 6.50
CA ASP A 41 -13.83 -9.98 6.20
C ASP A 41 -14.37 -8.63 5.67
N HIS A 42 -14.84 -8.64 4.43
CA HIS A 42 -15.36 -7.45 3.75
C HIS A 42 -16.64 -6.90 4.41
N ARG A 43 -17.55 -7.76 4.89
CA ARG A 43 -18.83 -7.35 5.48
C ARG A 43 -18.65 -6.66 6.82
N HIS A 44 -17.65 -7.10 7.59
CA HIS A 44 -17.48 -6.63 8.98
C HIS A 44 -16.32 -5.65 9.16
N ARG A 45 -15.30 -5.65 8.31
CA ARG A 45 -14.09 -4.83 8.49
C ARG A 45 -13.96 -3.67 7.50
N LEU A 46 -14.64 -3.70 6.35
CA LEU A 46 -14.62 -2.58 5.40
C LEU A 46 -15.70 -1.56 5.75
N VAL A 47 -15.30 -0.39 6.23
CA VAL A 47 -16.24 0.70 6.58
C VAL A 47 -16.59 1.55 5.36
N LYS A 48 -15.60 1.93 4.55
CA LYS A 48 -15.79 2.74 3.34
C LYS A 48 -14.60 2.67 2.40
N ILE A 49 -14.83 2.99 1.12
CA ILE A 49 -13.78 3.26 0.14
C ILE A 49 -13.30 4.69 0.33
N ARG A 50 -11.98 4.91 0.42
CA ARG A 50 -11.38 6.24 0.62
C ARG A 50 -10.88 6.92 -0.65
N GLY A 51 -10.60 6.15 -1.69
CA GLY A 51 -9.99 6.62 -2.91
C GLY A 51 -9.53 5.43 -3.76
N LYS A 52 -8.80 5.74 -4.83
CA LYS A 52 -8.21 4.76 -5.75
C LYS A 52 -6.74 5.10 -5.95
N LEU A 53 -5.90 4.07 -6.02
CA LEU A 53 -4.50 4.21 -6.41
C LEU A 53 -4.42 4.19 -7.94
N ASP A 54 -3.44 4.91 -8.49
CA ASP A 54 -3.12 4.81 -9.90
C ASP A 54 -2.47 3.45 -10.25
N ASP A 55 -2.41 3.16 -11.54
CA ASP A 55 -1.87 1.88 -12.01
C ASP A 55 -0.36 1.74 -11.74
N ALA A 56 0.38 2.85 -11.63
CA ALA A 56 1.81 2.81 -11.38
C ALA A 56 2.10 2.37 -9.93
N ALA A 57 1.35 2.91 -8.98
CA ALA A 57 1.36 2.50 -7.59
C ALA A 57 0.94 1.03 -7.45
N LEU A 58 -0.14 0.61 -8.13
CA LEU A 58 -0.59 -0.78 -8.10
C LEU A 58 0.46 -1.75 -8.65
N ARG A 59 1.14 -1.43 -9.75
CA ARG A 59 2.24 -2.26 -10.29
C ARG A 59 3.41 -2.38 -9.32
N ARG A 60 3.77 -1.29 -8.61
CA ARG A 60 4.83 -1.33 -7.60
C ARG A 60 4.44 -2.20 -6.40
N ILE A 61 3.18 -2.16 -5.99
CA ILE A 61 2.64 -3.03 -4.93
C ILE A 61 2.66 -4.49 -5.38
N ASP A 62 2.20 -4.79 -6.59
CA ASP A 62 2.24 -6.15 -7.16
C ASP A 62 3.66 -6.73 -7.16
N GLN A 63 4.65 -5.95 -7.61
CA GLN A 63 6.05 -6.38 -7.58
C GLN A 63 6.55 -6.63 -6.16
N ALA A 64 6.19 -5.76 -5.20
CA ALA A 64 6.54 -5.96 -3.79
C ALA A 64 5.93 -7.24 -3.20
N LEU A 65 4.70 -7.57 -3.58
CA LEU A 65 4.03 -8.80 -3.14
C LEU A 65 4.67 -10.04 -3.75
N LYS A 66 5.02 -10.02 -5.03
CA LYS A 66 5.72 -11.14 -5.69
C LYS A 66 7.04 -11.47 -5.01
N MET A 67 7.79 -10.46 -4.57
CA MET A 67 9.02 -10.66 -3.80
C MET A 67 8.77 -11.32 -2.44
N ILE A 68 7.68 -10.96 -1.74
CA ILE A 68 7.34 -11.52 -0.43
C ILE A 68 6.86 -12.97 -0.53
N PHE A 69 6.07 -13.26 -1.56
CA PHE A 69 5.44 -14.57 -1.76
C PHE A 69 6.24 -15.52 -2.66
N ASP A 70 7.43 -15.11 -3.10
CA ASP A 70 8.30 -15.87 -4.00
C ASP A 70 7.58 -16.33 -5.28
N LEU A 71 6.83 -15.39 -5.88
CA LEU A 71 6.04 -15.61 -7.11
C LEU A 71 6.75 -15.06 -8.35
N GLY A 72 8.08 -15.15 -8.37
CA GLY A 72 8.99 -14.62 -9.40
C GLY A 72 8.96 -15.40 -10.70
#